data_AF-A0A7M3BQ56-F1
#
_entry.id   AF-A0A7M3BQ56-F1
#
_cell.length_a   1.000
_cell.length_b   1.000
_cell.length_c   1.000
_cell.angle_alpha   90.00
_cell.angle_beta   90.00
_cell.angle_gamma   90.00
#
_symmetry.space_group_name_H-M   'P 1'
#
loop_
_entity.id
_entity.type
_entity.pdbx_description
1 polymer ?
#
loop_
_entity_poly.entity_id
_entity_poly.type
_entity_poly.pdbx_seq_one_letter_code
_entity_poly.pdbx_strand_id
1 'polypeptide(L)'
;ASATAVEQEGLRLPPVKLFKKGVLDPEIYAIICSNIRVADQRIGDIRAQAAALLIGQDRLNEILDRYGDETVVEAIAELRRRAAEQMRANISAIPDGIYHSKAFVDSDGVVNEPLIIALAVEKHGDTLSFDFSGSSKPCAGPMNSVLATTLSSVYLAMRHIFPDVPISAGAFEPLIVKRPEGTFLDARYPRPVSGCAAEVSQRIAEAVFAAMVQALPDKVTAAPAGSSGNFALGGNDPARGRDYVMYQISGGGYGGNAGHDGLTNGCSTIGISKSPPVEIMEQAFPVLYRHYALREGSGGAGKHRGGFGLAYEVEILRGDARASFVMDHGRFGPQGALGGKDGAVNTVTVFRDGKEHVPPHLSKEQDIALRAGDRVRVGTPGGGGYGDPLARDPELVLRDVRLGYYTTEQAKEMFGVVLDDQSKFLGG
;
A
#
# COMPACT_ATOMS: atom_id res chain seq x y z
N ALA A 1 4.29 14.30 6.35
CA ALA A 1 3.32 13.73 7.31
C ALA A 1 2.28 14.74 7.77
N SER A 2 2.61 16.03 7.92
CA SER A 2 1.74 17.06 8.51
C SER A 2 1.53 18.30 7.63
N ALA A 3 1.59 18.14 6.31
CA ALA A 3 1.30 19.23 5.38
C ALA A 3 -0.18 19.66 5.51
N THR A 4 -0.46 20.97 5.53
CA THR A 4 -1.81 21.54 5.58
C THR A 4 -2.22 22.22 4.27
N ALA A 5 -1.28 22.35 3.34
CA ALA A 5 -1.50 22.86 1.99
C ALA A 5 -0.59 22.14 0.99
N VAL A 6 -1.03 21.98 -0.25
CA VAL A 6 -0.31 21.25 -1.31
C VAL A 6 1.07 21.86 -1.62
N GLU A 7 1.25 23.15 -1.38
CA GLU A 7 2.53 23.86 -1.54
C GLU A 7 3.62 23.35 -0.60
N GLN A 8 3.24 22.71 0.51
CA GLN A 8 4.18 22.12 1.47
C GLN A 8 4.65 20.72 1.04
N GLU A 9 4.12 20.18 -0.06
CA GLU A 9 4.39 18.81 -0.53
C GLU A 9 5.51 18.74 -1.58
N GLY A 10 6.26 19.83 -1.75
CA GLY A 10 7.42 19.91 -2.63
C GLY A 10 7.10 20.46 -4.02
N LEU A 11 7.93 20.10 -4.99
CA LEU A 11 7.84 20.64 -6.35
C LEU A 11 6.57 20.14 -7.07
N ARG A 12 5.72 21.08 -7.48
CA ARG A 12 4.54 20.81 -8.30
C ARG A 12 4.71 21.36 -9.71
N LEU A 13 4.80 20.48 -10.69
CA LEU A 13 4.89 20.85 -12.09
C LEU A 13 3.55 20.61 -12.80
N PRO A 14 2.98 21.60 -13.50
CA PRO A 14 1.89 21.35 -14.43
C PRO A 14 2.41 20.52 -15.63
N PRO A 15 1.52 19.96 -16.47
CA PRO A 15 1.94 19.29 -17.71
C PRO A 15 2.75 20.25 -18.60
N VAL A 16 4.07 20.04 -18.64
CA VAL A 16 5.03 20.81 -19.44
C VAL A 16 5.97 19.88 -20.18
N LYS A 17 6.49 20.33 -21.32
CA LYS A 17 7.43 19.54 -22.13
C LYS A 17 8.83 19.61 -21.54
N LEU A 18 9.28 18.52 -20.90
CA LEU A 18 10.66 18.38 -20.43
C LEU A 18 11.64 18.08 -21.57
N PHE A 19 11.21 17.34 -22.58
CA PHE A 19 11.98 17.11 -23.80
C PHE A 19 11.25 17.76 -24.98
N LYS A 20 11.98 18.54 -25.78
CA LYS A 20 11.48 19.20 -26.98
C LYS A 20 12.26 18.66 -28.18
N LYS A 21 11.58 17.91 -29.06
CA LYS A 21 12.20 17.22 -30.21
C LYS A 21 13.39 16.32 -29.81
N GLY A 22 13.24 15.56 -28.73
CA GLY A 22 14.28 14.66 -28.20
C GLY A 22 15.39 15.36 -27.39
N VAL A 23 15.40 16.70 -27.31
CA VAL A 23 16.39 17.46 -26.55
C VAL A 23 15.82 17.83 -25.18
N LEU A 24 16.57 17.55 -24.11
CA LEU A 24 16.23 17.93 -22.74
C LEU A 24 16.20 19.46 -22.61
N ASP A 25 15.12 20.00 -22.04
CA ASP A 25 14.99 21.43 -21.77
C ASP A 25 15.83 21.80 -20.54
N PRO A 26 16.88 22.63 -20.70
CA PRO A 26 17.78 22.96 -19.59
C PRO A 26 17.14 23.85 -18.52
N GLU A 27 16.12 24.64 -18.87
CA GLU A 27 15.46 25.57 -17.95
C GLU A 27 14.53 24.81 -17.00
N ILE A 28 13.67 23.95 -17.55
CA ILE A 28 12.80 23.09 -16.74
C ILE A 28 13.64 22.14 -15.88
N TYR A 29 14.72 21.60 -16.45
CA TYR A 29 15.66 20.78 -15.72
C TYR A 29 16.30 21.52 -14.53
N ALA A 30 16.71 22.78 -14.71
CA ALA A 30 17.26 23.59 -13.63
C ALA A 30 16.23 23.87 -12.52
N ILE A 31 14.96 24.10 -12.88
CA ILE A 31 13.86 24.24 -11.91
C ILE A 31 13.69 22.95 -11.08
N ILE A 32 13.73 21.79 -11.73
CA ILE A 32 13.65 20.50 -11.04
C ILE A 32 14.82 20.33 -10.07
N CYS A 33 16.06 20.53 -10.54
CA CYS A 33 17.26 20.29 -9.74
C CYS A 33 17.36 21.23 -8.53
N SER A 34 16.90 22.48 -8.65
CA SER A 34 16.93 23.45 -7.56
C SER A 34 15.92 23.16 -6.43
N ASN A 35 14.95 22.28 -6.66
CA ASN A 35 13.90 21.95 -5.70
C ASN A 35 14.00 20.52 -5.13
N ILE A 36 15.06 19.77 -5.47
CA ILE A 36 15.24 18.36 -5.06
C ILE A 36 16.52 18.20 -4.24
N ARG A 37 16.41 17.54 -3.09
CA ARG A 37 17.57 17.09 -2.32
C ARG A 37 18.22 15.91 -3.05
N VAL A 38 19.54 15.99 -3.28
CA VAL A 38 20.31 14.98 -4.04
C VAL A 38 19.83 14.85 -5.50
N ALA A 39 19.80 15.98 -6.21
CA ALA A 39 19.31 16.08 -7.59
C ALA A 39 19.93 15.03 -8.54
N ASP A 40 21.25 14.79 -8.44
CA ASP A 40 21.98 13.88 -9.33
C ASP A 40 21.39 12.45 -9.36
N GLN A 41 20.87 11.95 -8.23
CA GLN A 41 20.23 10.63 -8.18
C GLN A 41 18.87 10.62 -8.89
N ARG A 42 18.07 11.69 -8.71
CA ARG A 42 16.70 11.78 -9.27
C ARG A 42 16.67 12.07 -10.76
N ILE A 43 17.73 12.65 -11.29
CA ILE A 43 17.92 12.82 -12.74
C ILE A 43 18.05 11.47 -13.44
N GLY A 44 18.65 10.48 -12.77
CA GLY A 44 18.72 9.11 -13.27
C GLY A 44 17.33 8.54 -13.56
N ASP A 45 16.39 8.70 -12.62
CA ASP A 45 15.00 8.24 -12.76
C ASP A 45 14.30 8.90 -13.97
N ILE A 46 14.45 10.23 -14.13
CA ILE A 46 13.87 10.98 -15.26
C ILE A 46 14.44 10.48 -16.59
N ARG A 47 15.76 10.29 -16.68
CA ARG A 47 16.42 9.79 -17.90
C ARG A 47 16.01 8.36 -18.20
N ALA A 48 15.86 7.51 -17.19
CA ALA A 48 15.39 6.14 -17.35
C ALA A 48 13.94 6.09 -17.89
N GLN A 49 13.05 6.94 -17.35
CA GLN A 49 11.68 7.06 -17.86
C GLN A 49 11.66 7.53 -19.32
N ALA A 50 12.48 8.54 -19.68
CA ALA A 50 12.59 9.00 -21.05
C ALA A 50 13.11 7.90 -22.00
N ALA A 51 14.14 7.15 -21.59
CA ALA A 51 14.67 6.03 -22.37
C ALA A 51 13.62 4.92 -22.60
N ALA A 52 12.82 4.60 -21.57
CA ALA A 52 11.74 3.63 -21.69
C ALA A 52 10.67 4.07 -22.71
N LEU A 53 10.31 5.37 -22.72
CA LEU A 53 9.37 5.92 -23.70
C LEU A 53 9.90 5.87 -25.13
N LEU A 54 11.20 6.13 -25.33
CA LEU A 54 11.83 6.01 -26.66
C LEU A 54 11.80 4.57 -27.19
N ILE A 55 12.12 3.59 -26.34
CA ILE A 55 12.00 2.17 -26.72
C ILE A 55 10.53 1.84 -27.05
N GLY A 56 9.57 2.33 -26.26
CA GLY A 56 8.14 2.15 -26.54
C GLY A 56 7.71 2.75 -27.87
N GLN A 57 8.23 3.93 -28.21
CA GLN A 57 8.00 4.58 -29.50
C GLN A 57 8.54 3.73 -30.66
N ASP A 58 9.78 3.24 -30.56
CA ASP A 58 10.39 2.44 -31.61
C ASP A 58 9.60 1.14 -31.84
N ARG A 59 9.18 0.46 -30.76
CA ARG A 59 8.35 -0.74 -30.85
C ARG A 59 6.97 -0.48 -31.44
N LEU A 60 6.36 0.67 -31.13
CA LEU A 60 5.09 1.06 -31.73
C LEU A 60 5.25 1.33 -33.22
N ASN A 61 6.33 2.01 -33.63
CA ASN A 61 6.64 2.25 -35.05
C ASN A 61 6.84 0.93 -35.81
N GLU A 62 7.57 -0.03 -35.25
CA GLU A 62 7.74 -1.37 -35.86
C GLU A 62 6.39 -2.07 -36.11
N ILE A 63 5.42 -1.92 -35.20
CA ILE A 63 4.07 -2.47 -35.34
C ILE A 63 3.28 -1.72 -36.42
N LEU A 64 3.36 -0.39 -36.44
CA LEU A 64 2.70 0.46 -37.43
C LEU A 64 3.24 0.19 -38.84
N ASP A 65 4.57 0.12 -39.01
CA ASP A 65 5.22 -0.17 -40.30
C ASP A 65 4.83 -1.55 -40.85
N ARG A 66 4.64 -2.53 -39.96
CA ARG A 66 4.31 -3.90 -40.34
C ARG A 66 2.84 -4.10 -40.68
N TYR A 67 1.93 -3.49 -39.94
CA TYR A 67 0.50 -3.78 -40.01
C TYR A 67 -0.35 -2.62 -40.55
N GLY A 68 0.21 -1.41 -40.61
CA GLY A 68 -0.48 -0.19 -41.04
C GLY A 68 -1.33 0.44 -39.93
N ASP A 69 -1.47 1.76 -40.00
CA ASP A 69 -2.15 2.59 -38.99
C ASP A 69 -3.58 2.12 -38.69
N GLU A 70 -4.36 1.85 -39.74
CA GLU A 70 -5.78 1.44 -39.61
C GLU A 70 -5.91 0.14 -38.80
N THR A 71 -5.10 -0.87 -39.11
CA THR A 71 -5.14 -2.16 -38.41
C THR A 71 -4.75 -2.01 -36.94
N VAL A 72 -3.76 -1.18 -36.63
CA VAL A 72 -3.32 -0.94 -35.25
C VAL A 72 -4.38 -0.20 -34.44
N VAL A 73 -5.04 0.81 -35.03
CA VAL A 73 -6.14 1.53 -34.40
C VAL A 73 -7.32 0.60 -34.12
N GLU A 74 -7.70 -0.23 -35.08
CA GLU A 74 -8.76 -1.24 -34.92
C GLU A 74 -8.40 -2.25 -33.82
N ALA A 75 -7.15 -2.72 -33.78
CA ALA A 75 -6.68 -3.64 -32.74
C ALA A 75 -6.77 -3.02 -31.34
N ILE A 76 -6.39 -1.75 -31.16
CA ILE A 76 -6.52 -1.05 -29.87
C ILE A 76 -8.00 -0.94 -29.46
N ALA A 77 -8.89 -0.61 -30.39
CA ALA A 77 -10.32 -0.54 -30.13
C ALA A 77 -10.90 -1.91 -29.73
N GLU A 78 -10.48 -2.97 -30.42
CA GLU A 78 -10.89 -4.34 -30.14
C GLU A 78 -10.38 -4.84 -28.77
N LEU A 79 -9.12 -4.54 -28.42
CA LEU A 79 -8.57 -4.85 -27.09
C LEU A 79 -9.38 -4.18 -25.97
N ARG A 80 -9.78 -2.92 -26.18
CA ARG A 80 -10.65 -2.19 -25.25
C ARG A 80 -12.02 -2.85 -25.13
N ARG A 81 -12.67 -3.18 -26.26
CA ARG A 81 -13.98 -3.84 -26.29
C ARG A 81 -13.96 -5.18 -25.56
N ARG A 82 -12.97 -6.04 -25.84
CA ARG A 82 -12.83 -7.34 -25.18
C ARG A 82 -12.62 -7.24 -23.68
N ALA A 83 -11.83 -6.28 -23.22
CA ALA A 83 -11.63 -6.06 -21.79
C ALA A 83 -12.93 -5.62 -21.10
N ALA A 84 -13.74 -4.78 -21.76
CA ALA A 84 -15.07 -4.38 -21.26
C ALA A 84 -16.02 -5.59 -21.18
N GLU A 85 -16.10 -6.41 -22.23
CA GLU A 85 -16.93 -7.61 -22.27
C GLU A 85 -16.53 -8.63 -21.21
N GLN A 86 -15.23 -8.87 -21.02
CA GLN A 86 -14.75 -9.80 -20.02
C GLN A 86 -15.04 -9.31 -18.59
N MET A 87 -14.89 -8.01 -18.32
CA MET A 87 -15.28 -7.46 -17.02
C MET A 87 -16.79 -7.57 -16.78
N ARG A 88 -17.63 -7.22 -17.77
CA ARG A 88 -19.10 -7.37 -17.70
C ARG A 88 -19.54 -8.81 -17.47
N ALA A 89 -18.86 -9.78 -18.10
CA ALA A 89 -19.11 -11.20 -17.88
C ALA A 89 -18.81 -11.62 -16.43
N ASN A 90 -17.69 -11.15 -15.87
CA ASN A 90 -17.35 -11.38 -14.47
C ASN A 90 -18.37 -10.72 -13.50
N ILE A 91 -18.79 -9.49 -13.78
CA ILE A 91 -19.77 -8.77 -12.96
C ILE A 91 -21.15 -9.44 -13.01
N SER A 92 -21.56 -9.94 -14.18
CA SER A 92 -22.86 -10.62 -14.35
C SER A 92 -23.03 -11.83 -13.42
N ALA A 93 -21.93 -12.49 -13.02
CA ALA A 93 -21.94 -13.63 -12.10
C ALA A 93 -22.14 -13.24 -10.63
N ILE A 94 -22.01 -11.95 -10.30
CA ILE A 94 -22.22 -11.44 -8.94
C ILE A 94 -23.73 -11.36 -8.68
N PRO A 95 -24.26 -11.73 -7.51
CA PRO A 95 -25.68 -11.54 -7.19
C PRO A 95 -26.07 -10.05 -7.18
N ASP A 96 -27.23 -9.70 -7.74
CA ASP A 96 -27.78 -8.34 -7.65
C ASP A 96 -28.03 -7.97 -6.18
N GLY A 97 -27.69 -6.75 -5.80
CA GLY A 97 -27.82 -6.29 -4.42
C GLY A 97 -26.97 -5.07 -4.09
N ILE A 98 -27.03 -4.65 -2.83
CA ILE A 98 -26.22 -3.55 -2.30
C ILE A 98 -25.33 -4.11 -1.20
N TYR A 99 -24.02 -3.92 -1.36
CA TYR A 99 -23.01 -4.39 -0.43
C TYR A 99 -22.35 -3.20 0.26
N HIS A 100 -22.33 -3.20 1.58
CA HIS A 100 -21.83 -2.08 2.37
C HIS A 100 -20.51 -2.42 3.06
N SER A 101 -19.62 -1.44 3.16
CA SER A 101 -18.40 -1.56 3.95
C SER A 101 -17.96 -0.22 4.53
N LYS A 102 -17.05 -0.30 5.50
CA LYS A 102 -16.32 0.84 6.05
C LYS A 102 -14.84 0.48 6.17
N ALA A 103 -13.99 1.43 5.82
CA ALA A 103 -12.56 1.40 6.13
C ALA A 103 -12.15 2.69 6.84
N PHE A 104 -11.01 2.65 7.53
CA PHE A 104 -10.56 3.77 8.37
C PHE A 104 -9.13 4.16 8.01
N VAL A 105 -8.89 5.45 7.85
CA VAL A 105 -7.55 6.05 7.91
C VAL A 105 -7.35 6.52 9.36
N ASP A 106 -6.26 6.14 10.03
CA ASP A 106 -6.12 6.36 11.49
C ASP A 106 -6.23 7.83 11.91
N SER A 107 -5.68 8.73 11.09
CA SER A 107 -5.71 10.18 11.21
C SER A 107 -5.12 10.85 9.97
N ASP A 108 -5.32 12.16 9.83
CA ASP A 108 -4.77 12.92 8.70
C ASP A 108 -3.32 13.41 8.90
N GLY A 109 -2.70 13.16 10.06
CA GLY A 109 -1.36 13.64 10.42
C GLY A 109 -1.30 15.08 10.97
N VAL A 110 -2.46 15.74 11.14
CA VAL A 110 -2.61 17.06 11.75
C VAL A 110 -3.67 17.02 12.87
N VAL A 111 -4.85 16.48 12.56
CA VAL A 111 -5.94 16.17 13.49
C VAL A 111 -5.90 14.67 13.79
N ASN A 112 -5.73 14.32 15.07
CA ASN A 112 -5.58 12.92 15.49
C ASN A 112 -6.92 12.18 15.66
N GLU A 113 -7.78 12.28 14.65
CA GLU A 113 -9.08 11.62 14.59
C GLU A 113 -9.20 10.81 13.30
N PRO A 114 -9.85 9.62 13.33
CA PRO A 114 -9.93 8.77 12.15
C PRO A 114 -10.84 9.34 11.06
N LEU A 115 -10.48 9.08 9.81
CA LEU A 115 -11.33 9.36 8.65
C LEU A 115 -12.01 8.07 8.21
N ILE A 116 -13.31 8.17 7.91
CA ILE A 116 -14.15 7.05 7.50
C ILE A 116 -14.27 7.07 5.98
N ILE A 117 -13.96 5.93 5.35
CA ILE A 117 -14.36 5.62 3.97
C ILE A 117 -15.60 4.75 4.09
N ALA A 118 -16.77 5.29 3.77
CA ALA A 118 -18.02 4.53 3.77
C ALA A 118 -18.42 4.25 2.32
N LEU A 119 -18.52 2.96 1.98
CA LEU A 119 -18.79 2.51 0.62
C LEU A 119 -20.10 1.73 0.57
N ALA A 120 -20.95 2.07 -0.40
CA ALA A 120 -22.00 1.20 -0.91
C ALA A 120 -21.66 0.78 -2.34
N VAL A 121 -21.62 -0.52 -2.60
CA VAL A 121 -21.50 -1.07 -3.95
C VAL A 121 -22.84 -1.64 -4.36
N GLU A 122 -23.48 -1.02 -5.34
CA GLU A 122 -24.70 -1.52 -5.95
C GLU A 122 -24.35 -2.35 -7.18
N LYS A 123 -24.74 -3.62 -7.17
CA LYS A 123 -24.64 -4.51 -8.33
C LYS A 123 -26.00 -4.60 -8.99
N HIS A 124 -26.04 -4.24 -10.28
CA HIS A 124 -27.22 -4.40 -11.12
C HIS A 124 -26.83 -4.86 -12.53
N GLY A 125 -27.34 -6.02 -12.96
CA GLY A 125 -27.05 -6.57 -14.28
C GLY A 125 -25.55 -6.87 -14.45
N ASP A 126 -24.89 -6.14 -15.34
CA ASP A 126 -23.47 -6.29 -15.69
C ASP A 126 -22.59 -5.14 -15.21
N THR A 127 -23.13 -4.28 -14.33
CA THR A 127 -22.50 -3.03 -13.88
C THR A 127 -22.40 -2.99 -12.35
N LEU A 128 -21.31 -2.40 -11.85
CA LEU A 128 -21.11 -2.09 -10.42
C LEU A 128 -21.05 -0.57 -10.23
N SER A 129 -21.89 -0.05 -9.36
CA SER A 129 -21.91 1.35 -8.96
C SER A 129 -21.33 1.53 -7.57
N PHE A 130 -20.33 2.41 -7.42
CA PHE A 130 -19.61 2.67 -6.16
C PHE A 130 -19.98 4.05 -5.63
N ASP A 131 -20.62 4.12 -4.46
CA ASP A 131 -20.99 5.37 -3.79
C ASP A 131 -20.19 5.54 -2.49
N PHE A 132 -19.35 6.58 -2.45
CA PHE A 132 -18.56 6.96 -1.28
C PHE A 132 -19.09 8.21 -0.55
N SER A 133 -20.30 8.68 -0.85
CA SER A 133 -20.85 9.95 -0.31
C SER A 133 -21.02 9.97 1.21
N GLY A 134 -21.06 8.81 1.86
CA GLY A 134 -21.06 8.70 3.33
C GLY A 134 -19.69 8.86 4.00
N SER A 135 -18.62 9.10 3.21
CA SER A 135 -17.25 9.24 3.73
C SER A 135 -17.02 10.57 4.44
N SER A 136 -15.96 10.64 5.24
CA SER A 136 -15.59 11.84 6.00
C SER A 136 -15.43 13.07 5.10
N LYS A 137 -15.75 14.25 5.68
CA LYS A 137 -15.47 15.54 5.06
C LYS A 137 -13.96 15.70 4.79
N PRO A 138 -13.59 16.54 3.82
CA PRO A 138 -12.20 16.84 3.54
C PRO A 138 -11.38 17.23 4.77
N CYS A 139 -10.19 16.67 4.91
CA CYS A 139 -9.32 16.79 6.08
C CYS A 139 -8.26 17.90 5.92
N ALA A 140 -7.58 18.25 7.02
CA ALA A 140 -6.58 19.31 7.03
C ALA A 140 -5.22 18.79 6.56
N GLY A 141 -4.85 17.57 6.98
CA GLY A 141 -3.58 16.93 6.67
C GLY A 141 -3.52 16.26 5.29
N PRO A 142 -2.37 15.66 4.92
CA PRO A 142 -2.11 15.14 3.56
C PRO A 142 -2.85 13.86 3.18
N MET A 143 -3.82 13.42 3.98
CA MET A 143 -4.63 12.22 3.71
C MET A 143 -5.86 12.52 2.82
N ASN A 144 -5.96 13.69 2.18
CA ASN A 144 -6.97 13.90 1.14
C ASN A 144 -6.59 13.11 -0.12
N SER A 145 -7.57 12.65 -0.89
CA SER A 145 -7.38 11.95 -2.16
C SER A 145 -7.93 12.76 -3.34
N VAL A 146 -7.14 12.87 -4.41
CA VAL A 146 -7.65 13.41 -5.69
C VAL A 146 -8.57 12.41 -6.36
N LEU A 147 -9.57 12.89 -7.10
CA LEU A 147 -10.56 12.04 -7.76
C LEU A 147 -9.92 10.92 -8.60
N ALA A 148 -8.86 11.24 -9.35
CA ALA A 148 -8.15 10.26 -10.18
C ALA A 148 -7.63 9.07 -9.36
N THR A 149 -7.07 9.31 -8.16
CA THR A 149 -6.59 8.24 -7.30
C THR A 149 -7.75 7.45 -6.72
N THR A 150 -8.83 8.12 -6.31
CA THR A 150 -10.06 7.46 -5.83
C THR A 150 -10.62 6.48 -6.88
N LEU A 151 -10.72 6.91 -8.14
CA LEU A 151 -11.12 6.05 -9.26
C LEU A 151 -10.13 4.89 -9.46
N SER A 152 -8.83 5.19 -9.52
CA SER A 152 -7.79 4.17 -9.75
C SER A 152 -7.76 3.11 -8.64
N SER A 153 -8.12 3.46 -7.41
CA SER A 153 -8.13 2.54 -6.27
C SER A 153 -9.27 1.52 -6.39
N VAL A 154 -10.44 1.96 -6.88
CA VAL A 154 -11.54 1.05 -7.23
C VAL A 154 -11.11 0.11 -8.35
N TYR A 155 -10.50 0.64 -9.42
CA TYR A 155 -10.05 -0.15 -10.55
C TYR A 155 -8.98 -1.18 -10.15
N LEU A 156 -8.04 -0.78 -9.29
CA LEU A 156 -7.03 -1.65 -8.72
C LEU A 156 -7.66 -2.78 -7.90
N ALA A 157 -8.61 -2.47 -7.02
CA ALA A 157 -9.29 -3.49 -6.22
C ALA A 157 -10.03 -4.50 -7.12
N MET A 158 -10.77 -4.02 -8.13
CA MET A 158 -11.44 -4.90 -9.09
C MET A 158 -10.45 -5.74 -9.90
N ARG A 159 -9.26 -5.21 -10.21
CA ARG A 159 -8.18 -5.95 -10.87
C ARG A 159 -7.60 -7.05 -9.99
N HIS A 160 -7.51 -6.86 -8.67
CA HIS A 160 -7.13 -7.93 -7.73
C HIS A 160 -8.19 -9.04 -7.67
N ILE A 161 -9.48 -8.68 -7.74
CA ILE A 161 -10.59 -9.66 -7.73
C ILE A 161 -10.68 -10.42 -9.07
N PHE A 162 -10.39 -9.74 -10.18
CA PHE A 162 -10.45 -10.29 -11.54
C PHE A 162 -9.11 -10.14 -12.28
N PRO A 163 -8.06 -10.88 -11.86
CA PRO A 163 -6.70 -10.77 -12.38
C PRO A 163 -6.53 -11.32 -13.81
N ASP A 164 -7.58 -11.88 -14.41
CA ASP A 164 -7.55 -12.35 -15.80
C ASP A 164 -8.07 -11.30 -16.81
N VAL A 165 -8.70 -10.21 -16.34
CA VAL A 165 -9.22 -9.14 -17.23
C VAL A 165 -8.12 -8.18 -17.65
N PRO A 166 -7.76 -8.06 -18.95
CA PRO A 166 -6.69 -7.16 -19.39
C PRO A 166 -6.83 -5.73 -18.87
N ILE A 167 -5.72 -5.16 -18.43
CA ILE A 167 -5.69 -3.77 -17.94
C ILE A 167 -5.83 -2.84 -19.14
N SER A 168 -7.02 -2.29 -19.33
CA SER A 168 -7.32 -1.27 -20.33
C SER A 168 -8.50 -0.40 -19.86
N ALA A 169 -8.68 0.76 -20.50
CA ALA A 169 -9.82 1.65 -20.18
C ALA A 169 -11.19 0.95 -20.31
N GLY A 170 -11.30 -0.06 -21.18
CA GLY A 170 -12.54 -0.82 -21.38
C GLY A 170 -12.94 -1.62 -20.15
N ALA A 171 -11.98 -2.19 -19.42
CA ALA A 171 -12.24 -2.93 -18.18
C ALA A 171 -12.85 -2.04 -17.07
N PHE A 172 -12.74 -0.72 -17.19
CA PHE A 172 -13.27 0.24 -16.22
C PHE A 172 -14.68 0.74 -16.59
N GLU A 173 -15.13 0.53 -17.82
CA GLU A 173 -16.44 1.00 -18.30
C GLU A 173 -17.63 0.47 -17.48
N PRO A 174 -17.70 -0.80 -17.03
CA PRO A 174 -18.79 -1.27 -16.19
C PRO A 174 -18.61 -0.93 -14.69
N LEU A 175 -17.58 -0.15 -14.33
CA LEU A 175 -17.28 0.26 -12.96
C LEU A 175 -17.63 1.75 -12.78
N ILE A 176 -18.85 2.03 -12.34
CA ILE A 176 -19.40 3.38 -12.24
C ILE A 176 -19.13 3.93 -10.85
N VAL A 177 -18.11 4.79 -10.72
CA VAL A 177 -17.86 5.47 -9.44
C VAL A 177 -18.61 6.78 -9.42
N LYS A 178 -19.60 6.89 -8.52
CA LYS A 178 -20.29 8.15 -8.27
C LYS A 178 -19.31 9.12 -7.62
N ARG A 179 -19.18 10.31 -8.20
CA ARG A 179 -18.23 11.32 -7.70
C ARG A 179 -18.54 11.65 -6.23
N PRO A 180 -17.57 11.47 -5.30
CA PRO A 180 -17.81 11.65 -3.87
C PRO A 180 -17.60 13.10 -3.45
N GLU A 181 -18.36 14.01 -4.06
CA GLU A 181 -18.25 15.45 -3.80
C GLU A 181 -18.48 15.76 -2.32
N GLY A 182 -17.70 16.72 -1.79
CA GLY A 182 -17.81 17.11 -0.39
C GLY A 182 -17.18 16.14 0.61
N THR A 183 -16.45 15.12 0.14
CA THR A 183 -15.67 14.19 0.97
C THR A 183 -14.16 14.37 0.76
N PHE A 184 -13.35 13.81 1.65
CA PHE A 184 -11.89 13.82 1.50
C PHE A 184 -11.36 13.02 0.30
N LEU A 185 -12.25 12.30 -0.41
CA LEU A 185 -11.94 11.49 -1.60
C LEU A 185 -12.08 12.26 -2.94
N ASP A 186 -12.45 13.54 -2.90
CA ASP A 186 -12.44 14.48 -4.03
C ASP A 186 -11.76 15.80 -3.63
N ALA A 187 -10.46 15.72 -3.33
CA ALA A 187 -9.65 16.84 -2.90
C ALA A 187 -9.61 17.98 -3.93
N ARG A 188 -9.76 19.21 -3.44
CA ARG A 188 -9.64 20.44 -4.24
C ARG A 188 -8.48 21.26 -3.75
N TYR A 189 -7.82 21.95 -4.69
CA TYR A 189 -6.80 22.94 -4.36
C TYR A 189 -7.31 23.93 -3.30
N PRO A 190 -6.51 24.30 -2.28
CA PRO A 190 -5.09 23.99 -2.06
C PRO A 190 -4.83 22.78 -1.14
N ARG A 191 -5.75 21.83 -1.01
CA ARG A 191 -5.60 20.73 -0.04
C ARG A 191 -4.40 19.82 -0.33
N PRO A 192 -3.66 19.40 0.70
CA PRO A 192 -2.53 18.48 0.58
C PRO A 192 -2.99 17.04 0.32
N VAL A 193 -2.24 16.30 -0.50
CA VAL A 193 -2.59 14.96 -1.01
C VAL A 193 -1.40 13.99 -1.06
N SER A 194 -0.27 14.27 -0.41
CA SER A 194 0.93 13.42 -0.47
C SER A 194 0.74 12.01 0.08
N GLY A 195 -0.21 11.80 0.99
CA GLY A 195 -0.60 10.48 1.48
C GLY A 195 -1.61 9.73 0.61
N CYS A 196 -2.18 10.41 -0.40
CA CYS A 196 -3.23 9.90 -1.27
C CYS A 196 -2.85 8.58 -1.94
N ALA A 197 -1.68 8.56 -2.60
CA ALA A 197 -1.24 7.40 -3.36
C ALA A 197 -0.79 6.25 -2.46
N ALA A 198 -0.08 6.53 -1.38
CA ALA A 198 0.55 5.49 -0.57
C ALA A 198 -0.36 4.87 0.49
N GLU A 199 -1.31 5.62 1.04
CA GLU A 199 -2.11 5.18 2.20
C GLU A 199 -3.60 5.17 1.87
N VAL A 200 -4.16 6.32 1.45
CA VAL A 200 -5.61 6.46 1.24
C VAL A 200 -6.12 5.54 0.12
N SER A 201 -5.35 5.39 -0.96
CA SER A 201 -5.69 4.49 -2.08
C SER A 201 -5.88 3.03 -1.62
N GLN A 202 -5.02 2.55 -0.72
CA GLN A 202 -5.06 1.20 -0.19
C GLN A 202 -6.27 1.02 0.72
N ARG A 203 -6.63 2.04 1.51
CA ARG A 203 -7.88 2.06 2.31
C ARG A 203 -9.14 2.03 1.46
N ILE A 204 -9.15 2.72 0.30
CA ILE A 204 -10.26 2.63 -0.65
C ILE A 204 -10.36 1.22 -1.22
N ALA A 205 -9.22 0.61 -1.60
CA ALA A 205 -9.20 -0.76 -2.10
C ALA A 205 -9.69 -1.78 -1.05
N GLU A 206 -9.31 -1.61 0.22
CA GLU A 206 -9.83 -2.41 1.33
C GLU A 206 -11.34 -2.25 1.52
N ALA A 207 -11.88 -1.03 1.42
CA ALA A 207 -13.32 -0.84 1.47
C ALA A 207 -14.01 -1.62 0.34
N VAL A 208 -13.44 -1.64 -0.87
CA VAL A 208 -13.96 -2.46 -1.98
C VAL A 208 -13.86 -3.96 -1.65
N PHE A 209 -12.73 -4.45 -1.14
CA PHE A 209 -12.60 -5.85 -0.73
C PHE A 209 -13.63 -6.24 0.34
N ALA A 210 -13.80 -5.42 1.38
CA ALA A 210 -14.76 -5.66 2.46
C ALA A 210 -16.23 -5.63 1.99
N ALA A 211 -16.56 -4.85 0.96
CA ALA A 211 -17.88 -4.88 0.33
C ALA A 211 -18.03 -6.14 -0.53
N MET A 212 -17.08 -6.41 -1.43
CA MET A 212 -17.19 -7.46 -2.43
C MET A 212 -17.05 -8.88 -1.87
N VAL A 213 -16.35 -9.07 -0.74
CA VAL A 213 -16.22 -10.40 -0.10
C VAL A 213 -17.57 -10.97 0.36
N GLN A 214 -18.58 -10.12 0.57
CA GLN A 214 -19.94 -10.54 0.89
C GLN A 214 -20.62 -11.24 -0.29
N ALA A 215 -20.28 -10.83 -1.52
CA ALA A 215 -20.87 -11.35 -2.76
C ALA A 215 -20.01 -12.42 -3.44
N LEU A 216 -18.69 -12.33 -3.25
CA LEU A 216 -17.67 -13.14 -3.91
C LEU A 216 -16.70 -13.74 -2.88
N PRO A 217 -17.19 -14.53 -1.90
CA PRO A 217 -16.33 -15.07 -0.84
C PRO A 217 -15.16 -15.87 -1.42
N ASP A 218 -15.38 -16.68 -2.45
CA ASP A 218 -14.35 -17.55 -3.02
C ASP A 218 -13.27 -16.83 -3.86
N LYS A 219 -13.43 -15.53 -4.12
CA LYS A 219 -12.49 -14.73 -4.93
C LYS A 219 -11.81 -13.61 -4.16
N VAL A 220 -12.49 -13.01 -3.20
CA VAL A 220 -12.00 -11.81 -2.49
C VAL A 220 -11.24 -12.23 -1.23
N THR A 221 -10.12 -11.57 -0.96
CA THR A 221 -9.30 -11.81 0.24
C THR A 221 -9.78 -10.94 1.41
N ALA A 222 -9.37 -11.27 2.63
CA ALA A 222 -9.39 -10.31 3.73
C ALA A 222 -8.43 -9.13 3.46
N ALA A 223 -8.46 -8.10 4.29
CA ALA A 223 -7.65 -6.91 4.08
C ALA A 223 -6.14 -7.24 4.15
N PRO A 224 -5.32 -6.71 3.22
CA PRO A 224 -3.87 -6.74 3.33
C PRO A 224 -3.37 -5.68 4.32
N ALA A 225 -2.07 -5.64 4.58
CA ALA A 225 -1.43 -4.63 5.41
C ALA A 225 -1.71 -3.19 4.96
N GLY A 226 -1.97 -2.98 3.67
CA GLY A 226 -2.53 -1.75 3.11
C GLY A 226 -1.83 -0.43 3.48
N SER A 227 -0.54 -0.51 3.80
CA SER A 227 0.35 0.61 4.04
C SER A 227 1.58 0.42 3.17
N SER A 228 2.10 1.51 2.61
CA SER A 228 3.37 1.43 1.84
C SER A 228 4.58 1.40 2.78
N GLY A 229 4.37 1.58 4.09
CA GLY A 229 5.44 1.54 5.07
C GLY A 229 6.45 2.66 4.85
N ASN A 230 6.02 3.88 4.46
CA ASN A 230 6.95 4.94 4.13
C ASN A 230 7.68 5.46 5.37
N PHE A 231 8.91 4.99 5.55
CA PHE A 231 9.89 5.56 6.47
C PHE A 231 10.99 6.25 5.68
N ALA A 232 11.13 7.56 5.88
CA ALA A 232 12.21 8.36 5.31
C ALA A 232 13.16 8.83 6.39
N LEU A 233 14.45 8.84 6.07
CA LEU A 233 15.51 9.38 6.91
C LEU A 233 16.38 10.31 6.07
N GLY A 234 16.33 11.61 6.36
CA GLY A 234 17.15 12.62 5.69
C GLY A 234 18.23 13.15 6.62
N GLY A 235 19.48 13.25 6.17
CA GLY A 235 20.57 13.69 7.02
C GLY A 235 21.87 13.96 6.26
N ASN A 236 22.94 14.15 7.02
CA ASN A 236 24.30 14.30 6.50
C ASN A 236 25.18 13.15 7.01
N ASP A 237 25.95 12.53 6.11
CA ASP A 237 26.98 11.55 6.48
C ASP A 237 28.35 12.26 6.56
N PRO A 238 28.83 12.61 7.78
CA PRO A 238 30.07 13.36 7.93
C PRO A 238 31.31 12.58 7.47
N ALA A 239 31.28 11.23 7.53
CA ALA A 239 32.40 10.41 7.08
C ALA A 239 32.52 10.39 5.54
N ARG A 240 31.44 10.70 4.83
CA ARG A 240 31.40 10.79 3.36
C ARG A 240 31.28 12.22 2.83
N GLY A 241 31.10 13.19 3.71
CA GLY A 241 30.95 14.60 3.36
C GLY A 241 29.77 14.87 2.43
N ARG A 242 28.65 14.14 2.56
CA ARG A 242 27.48 14.28 1.68
C ARG A 242 26.16 14.14 2.42
N ASP A 243 25.14 14.82 1.92
CA ASP A 243 23.76 14.65 2.34
C ASP A 243 23.14 13.37 1.74
N TYR A 244 22.13 12.84 2.42
CA TYR A 244 21.40 11.67 1.97
C TYR A 244 19.91 11.75 2.30
N VAL A 245 19.12 11.03 1.51
CA VAL A 245 17.72 10.72 1.81
C VAL A 245 17.55 9.22 1.61
N MET A 246 17.38 8.51 2.71
CA MET A 246 17.08 7.07 2.72
C MET A 246 15.57 6.89 2.75
N TYR A 247 15.04 6.05 1.86
CA TYR A 247 13.66 5.55 1.93
C TYR A 247 13.68 4.07 2.24
N GLN A 248 13.05 3.70 3.36
CA GLN A 248 12.68 2.33 3.66
C GLN A 248 11.20 2.18 3.32
N ILE A 249 10.92 1.42 2.27
CA ILE A 249 9.58 0.92 1.94
C ILE A 249 9.53 -0.51 2.46
N SER A 250 8.52 -0.81 3.26
CA SER A 250 8.36 -2.12 3.90
C SER A 250 7.07 -2.79 3.47
N GLY A 251 7.16 -4.11 3.26
CA GLY A 251 5.99 -4.95 3.06
C GLY A 251 5.20 -5.20 4.35
N GLY A 252 4.13 -5.97 4.21
CA GLY A 252 3.29 -6.42 5.31
C GLY A 252 2.55 -7.70 4.98
N GLY A 253 1.71 -8.17 5.89
CA GLY A 253 0.92 -9.37 5.66
C GLY A 253 -0.24 -9.15 4.67
N TYR A 254 -0.50 -10.10 3.79
CA TYR A 254 -1.71 -10.09 2.96
C TYR A 254 -2.85 -10.77 3.71
N GLY A 255 -4.09 -10.45 3.38
CA GLY A 255 -5.25 -11.12 3.98
C GLY A 255 -5.32 -12.59 3.59
N GLY A 256 -5.81 -13.43 4.51
CA GLY A 256 -6.23 -14.79 4.17
C GLY A 256 -7.35 -14.78 3.13
N ASN A 257 -7.58 -15.91 2.46
CA ASN A 257 -8.66 -16.04 1.49
C ASN A 257 -9.34 -17.41 1.59
N ALA A 258 -10.31 -17.70 0.72
CA ALA A 258 -11.05 -18.96 0.76
C ALA A 258 -10.19 -20.21 0.52
N GLY A 259 -9.05 -20.09 -0.15
CA GLY A 259 -8.19 -21.21 -0.53
C GLY A 259 -6.94 -21.40 0.32
N HIS A 260 -6.36 -20.34 0.91
CA HIS A 260 -5.11 -20.43 1.67
C HIS A 260 -4.84 -19.24 2.60
N ASP A 261 -3.84 -19.41 3.47
CA ASP A 261 -3.29 -18.36 4.33
C ASP A 261 -2.74 -17.20 3.51
N GLY A 262 -2.80 -15.99 4.06
CA GLY A 262 -2.29 -14.79 3.43
C GLY A 262 -0.76 -14.81 3.25
N LEU A 263 -0.28 -14.17 2.20
CA LEU A 263 1.15 -14.01 1.93
C LEU A 263 1.83 -13.21 3.05
N THR A 264 2.85 -13.78 3.67
CA THR A 264 3.70 -13.09 4.64
C THR A 264 4.70 -12.16 3.94
N ASN A 265 4.86 -10.94 4.44
CA ASN A 265 5.76 -9.91 3.89
C ASN A 265 5.58 -9.67 2.37
N GLY A 266 4.33 -9.52 1.95
CA GLY A 266 4.01 -9.05 0.60
C GLY A 266 4.25 -7.54 0.45
N CYS A 267 4.34 -7.07 -0.79
CA CYS A 267 4.51 -5.65 -1.09
C CYS A 267 3.20 -4.85 -0.89
N SER A 268 3.23 -3.53 -1.07
CA SER A 268 1.99 -2.74 -1.09
C SER A 268 1.07 -3.21 -2.23
N THR A 269 -0.26 -3.17 -2.03
CA THR A 269 -1.23 -3.60 -3.05
C THR A 269 -1.28 -2.73 -4.30
N ILE A 270 -0.72 -1.52 -4.22
CA ILE A 270 -0.63 -0.56 -5.32
C ILE A 270 0.70 -0.65 -6.09
N GLY A 271 1.58 -1.60 -5.75
CA GLY A 271 2.89 -1.73 -6.37
C GLY A 271 3.47 -3.14 -6.29
N ILE A 272 4.66 -3.30 -6.86
CA ILE A 272 5.42 -4.57 -6.85
C ILE A 272 6.85 -4.37 -6.30
N SER A 273 7.08 -3.25 -5.63
CA SER A 273 8.38 -2.89 -5.07
C SER A 273 8.79 -3.88 -3.98
N LYS A 274 10.05 -4.30 -4.02
CA LYS A 274 10.66 -5.16 -3.00
C LYS A 274 11.49 -4.33 -2.05
N SER A 275 11.59 -4.75 -0.80
CA SER A 275 12.51 -4.12 0.14
C SER A 275 13.96 -4.31 -0.33
N PRO A 276 14.80 -3.26 -0.26
CA PRO A 276 16.22 -3.37 -0.62
C PRO A 276 16.96 -4.30 0.35
N PRO A 277 18.01 -5.01 -0.11
CA PRO A 277 18.85 -5.80 0.80
C PRO A 277 19.48 -4.92 1.87
N VAL A 278 19.51 -5.41 3.11
CA VAL A 278 20.06 -4.69 4.27
C VAL A 278 21.51 -4.26 4.03
N GLU A 279 22.34 -5.12 3.46
CA GLU A 279 23.74 -4.82 3.15
C GLU A 279 23.89 -3.61 2.22
N ILE A 280 23.01 -3.47 1.23
CA ILE A 280 23.01 -2.31 0.33
C ILE A 280 22.61 -1.04 1.08
N MET A 281 21.64 -1.13 1.99
CA MET A 281 21.20 0.00 2.80
C MET A 281 22.31 0.48 3.75
N GLU A 282 22.96 -0.43 4.47
CA GLU A 282 24.06 -0.12 5.39
C GLU A 282 25.32 0.36 4.66
N GLN A 283 25.56 -0.13 3.44
CA GLN A 283 26.63 0.40 2.59
C GLN A 283 26.30 1.80 2.08
N ALA A 284 25.05 2.11 1.73
CA ALA A 284 24.68 3.39 1.13
C ALA A 284 24.50 4.52 2.15
N PHE A 285 24.01 4.19 3.34
CA PHE A 285 23.57 5.15 4.37
C PHE A 285 24.28 4.92 5.72
N PRO A 286 24.38 5.93 6.59
CA PRO A 286 25.04 5.80 7.90
C PRO A 286 24.15 5.10 8.94
N VAL A 287 23.63 3.93 8.62
CA VAL A 287 22.70 3.17 9.46
C VAL A 287 23.14 1.73 9.66
N LEU A 288 22.59 1.08 10.68
CA LEU A 288 22.75 -0.35 10.96
C LEU A 288 21.39 -0.96 11.30
N TYR A 289 21.04 -2.07 10.67
CA TYR A 289 19.84 -2.83 10.99
C TYR A 289 20.16 -3.79 12.15
N ARG A 290 19.73 -3.42 13.35
CA ARG A 290 19.87 -4.25 14.56
C ARG A 290 18.93 -5.46 14.54
N HIS A 291 17.83 -5.32 13.82
CA HIS A 291 16.81 -6.34 13.69
C HIS A 291 16.12 -6.21 12.34
N TYR A 292 15.86 -7.34 11.70
CA TYR A 292 15.02 -7.45 10.51
C TYR A 292 14.47 -8.87 10.41
N ALA A 293 13.21 -9.06 10.78
CA ALA A 293 12.58 -10.39 10.85
C ALA A 293 11.11 -10.32 10.45
N LEU A 294 10.49 -11.50 10.30
CA LEU A 294 9.04 -11.59 10.31
C LEU A 294 8.51 -11.05 11.65
N ARG A 295 7.29 -10.54 11.64
CA ARG A 295 6.57 -10.18 12.86
C ARG A 295 5.60 -11.30 13.19
N GLU A 296 6.11 -12.38 13.77
CA GLU A 296 5.32 -13.56 14.10
C GLU A 296 4.07 -13.20 14.91
N GLY A 297 2.97 -13.90 14.64
CA GLY A 297 1.68 -13.65 15.29
C GLY A 297 0.95 -12.37 14.84
N SER A 298 1.52 -11.57 13.93
CA SER A 298 0.87 -10.31 13.50
C SER A 298 -0.31 -10.52 12.54
N GLY A 299 -0.45 -11.72 11.95
CA GLY A 299 -1.53 -12.05 11.02
C GLY A 299 -2.82 -12.35 11.77
N GLY A 300 -3.94 -11.83 11.28
CA GLY A 300 -5.25 -12.05 11.87
C GLY A 300 -5.64 -13.53 11.85
N ALA A 301 -6.17 -14.03 12.96
CA ALA A 301 -6.63 -15.41 13.07
C ALA A 301 -7.82 -15.65 12.14
N GLY A 302 -7.88 -16.81 11.50
CA GLY A 302 -9.02 -17.26 10.70
C GLY A 302 -8.84 -18.72 10.32
N LYS A 303 -9.84 -19.32 9.68
CA LYS A 303 -9.70 -20.63 9.02
C LYS A 303 -8.42 -20.63 8.17
N HIS A 304 -8.25 -19.55 7.41
CA HIS A 304 -6.99 -19.17 6.81
C HIS A 304 -6.51 -17.87 7.45
N ARG A 305 -5.32 -17.90 8.07
CA ARG A 305 -4.78 -16.73 8.77
C ARG A 305 -4.28 -15.69 7.79
N GLY A 306 -4.23 -14.44 8.24
CA GLY A 306 -3.47 -13.41 7.55
C GLY A 306 -1.98 -13.73 7.49
N GLY A 307 -1.29 -13.17 6.51
CA GLY A 307 0.16 -13.16 6.46
C GLY A 307 0.76 -12.31 7.58
N PHE A 308 2.03 -12.57 7.89
CA PHE A 308 2.76 -11.77 8.88
C PHE A 308 3.37 -10.52 8.25
N GLY A 309 3.49 -9.49 9.07
CA GLY A 309 4.26 -8.29 8.76
C GLY A 309 5.75 -8.51 8.98
N LEU A 310 6.48 -7.40 9.04
CA LEU A 310 7.91 -7.34 9.35
C LEU A 310 8.13 -6.57 10.65
N ALA A 311 9.16 -6.96 11.38
CA ALA A 311 9.72 -6.20 12.49
C ALA A 311 11.15 -5.81 12.12
N TYR A 312 11.48 -4.53 12.19
CA TYR A 312 12.84 -4.06 11.96
C TYR A 312 13.24 -2.93 12.91
N GLU A 313 14.54 -2.85 13.21
CA GLU A 313 15.14 -1.79 14.02
C GLU A 313 16.38 -1.24 13.31
N VAL A 314 16.38 0.07 13.05
CA VAL A 314 17.48 0.79 12.39
C VAL A 314 18.12 1.76 13.37
N GLU A 315 19.43 1.64 13.57
CA GLU A 315 20.25 2.56 14.35
C GLU A 315 20.98 3.55 13.44
N ILE A 316 21.07 4.80 13.87
CA ILE A 316 21.92 5.80 13.22
C ILE A 316 23.34 5.65 13.74
N LEU A 317 24.32 5.43 12.86
CA LEU A 317 25.71 5.22 13.27
C LEU A 317 26.53 6.51 13.36
N ARG A 318 26.23 7.50 12.53
CA ARG A 318 27.03 8.72 12.41
C ARG A 318 26.21 9.87 11.83
N GLY A 319 26.58 11.09 12.21
CA GLY A 319 25.91 12.32 11.77
C GLY A 319 24.56 12.54 12.46
N ASP A 320 23.85 13.54 11.95
CA ASP A 320 22.50 13.90 12.36
C ASP A 320 21.52 13.58 11.23
N ALA A 321 20.31 13.18 11.63
CA ALA A 321 19.25 12.83 10.70
C ALA A 321 17.87 13.27 11.21
N ARG A 322 16.91 13.31 10.30
CA ARG A 322 15.49 13.52 10.61
C ARG A 322 14.68 12.36 10.06
N ALA A 323 13.98 11.66 10.94
CA ALA A 323 13.04 10.61 10.57
C ALA A 323 11.66 11.21 10.24
N SER A 324 10.99 10.63 9.26
CA SER A 324 9.61 10.93 8.90
C SER A 324 8.87 9.67 8.51
N PHE A 325 7.65 9.54 9.01
CA PHE A 325 6.77 8.39 8.82
C PHE A 325 5.46 8.85 8.20
N VAL A 326 5.07 8.17 7.12
CA VAL A 326 3.73 8.27 6.52
C VAL A 326 3.25 6.84 6.32
N MET A 327 2.71 6.25 7.38
CA MET A 327 2.17 4.89 7.41
C MET A 327 0.74 4.92 7.98
N ASP A 328 -0.03 3.84 7.81
CA ASP A 328 -1.36 3.67 8.40
C ASP A 328 -1.50 2.35 9.19
N HIS A 329 -2.72 2.00 9.61
CA HIS A 329 -3.03 0.90 10.54
C HIS A 329 -2.39 0.97 11.93
N GLY A 330 -2.01 2.15 12.43
CA GLY A 330 -1.56 2.34 13.81
C GLY A 330 -2.69 2.20 14.84
N ARG A 331 -3.95 2.49 14.45
CA ARG A 331 -5.12 2.44 15.35
C ARG A 331 -6.01 1.24 15.07
N PHE A 332 -6.29 0.98 13.79
CA PHE A 332 -7.13 -0.14 13.36
C PHE A 332 -6.26 -1.14 12.59
N GLY A 333 -6.42 -2.43 12.87
CA GLY A 333 -5.73 -3.47 12.13
C GLY A 333 -6.34 -3.70 10.74
N PRO A 334 -5.64 -4.38 9.83
CA PRO A 334 -6.21 -4.91 8.59
C PRO A 334 -7.44 -5.76 8.89
N GLN A 335 -8.58 -5.38 8.33
CA GLN A 335 -9.87 -6.02 8.62
C GLN A 335 -9.91 -7.51 8.22
N GLY A 336 -10.35 -8.36 9.14
CA GLY A 336 -10.69 -9.76 8.87
C GLY A 336 -11.96 -9.90 8.02
N ALA A 337 -12.16 -11.08 7.42
CA ALA A 337 -13.33 -11.38 6.59
C ALA A 337 -14.05 -12.65 7.05
N LEU A 338 -15.39 -12.64 6.94
CA LEU A 338 -16.26 -13.80 7.17
C LEU A 338 -16.03 -14.51 8.52
N GLY A 339 -15.80 -13.74 9.59
CA GLY A 339 -15.55 -14.26 10.94
C GLY A 339 -14.06 -14.31 11.34
N GLY A 340 -13.15 -14.06 10.38
CA GLY A 340 -11.74 -13.87 10.67
C GLY A 340 -11.47 -12.61 11.50
N LYS A 341 -10.38 -12.63 12.27
CA LYS A 341 -9.94 -11.52 13.12
C LYS A 341 -9.07 -10.55 12.33
N ASP A 342 -9.01 -9.31 12.81
CA ASP A 342 -8.16 -8.29 12.23
C ASP A 342 -6.67 -8.62 12.45
N GLY A 343 -5.83 -8.19 11.52
CA GLY A 343 -4.37 -8.26 11.66
C GLY A 343 -3.87 -7.30 12.73
N ALA A 344 -2.66 -7.52 13.23
CA ALA A 344 -2.03 -6.60 14.18
C ALA A 344 -1.75 -5.23 13.54
N VAL A 345 -1.89 -4.19 14.36
CA VAL A 345 -1.65 -2.79 14.00
C VAL A 345 -0.18 -2.50 13.71
N ASN A 346 0.08 -1.49 12.87
CA ASN A 346 1.39 -0.89 12.68
C ASN A 346 1.91 -0.28 13.99
N THR A 347 3.20 -0.45 14.28
CA THR A 347 3.85 0.20 15.43
C THR A 347 5.10 0.94 14.99
N VAL A 348 5.29 2.16 15.52
CA VAL A 348 6.51 2.94 15.33
C VAL A 348 6.99 3.41 16.70
N THR A 349 8.25 3.15 17.01
CA THR A 349 8.89 3.61 18.24
C THR A 349 10.27 4.16 17.91
N VAL A 350 10.53 5.38 18.34
CA VAL A 350 11.81 6.05 18.20
C VAL A 350 12.49 6.07 19.57
N PHE A 351 13.72 5.62 19.65
CA PHE A 351 14.54 5.64 20.86
C PHE A 351 15.57 6.77 20.75
N ARG A 352 15.46 7.77 21.61
CA ARG A 352 16.41 8.88 21.73
C ARG A 352 16.99 8.92 23.13
N ASP A 353 18.30 8.82 23.26
CA ASP A 353 18.98 8.81 24.57
C ASP A 353 18.40 7.78 25.54
N GLY A 354 18.06 6.60 25.01
CA GLY A 354 17.42 5.52 25.76
C GLY A 354 15.95 5.75 26.12
N LYS A 355 15.35 6.87 25.72
CA LYS A 355 13.92 7.18 25.94
C LYS A 355 13.09 6.82 24.71
N GLU A 356 11.97 6.16 24.96
CA GLU A 356 10.98 5.82 23.94
C GLU A 356 10.11 7.03 23.58
N HIS A 357 9.86 7.18 22.28
CA HIS A 357 8.94 8.16 21.71
C HIS A 357 8.08 7.44 20.66
N VAL A 358 6.77 7.43 20.87
CA VAL A 358 5.79 6.93 19.91
C VAL A 358 5.18 8.15 19.21
N PRO A 359 5.08 8.16 17.87
CA PRO A 359 4.42 9.24 17.16
C PRO A 359 3.03 9.55 17.71
N PRO A 360 2.61 10.83 17.84
CA PRO A 360 1.28 11.18 18.34
C PRO A 360 0.14 10.55 17.53
N HIS A 361 0.35 10.41 16.22
CA HIS A 361 -0.59 9.76 15.30
C HIS A 361 -0.29 8.26 15.11
N LEU A 362 0.45 7.65 16.05
CA LEU A 362 0.86 6.23 16.14
C LEU A 362 1.84 5.75 15.05
N SER A 363 1.62 6.19 13.81
CA SER A 363 2.32 5.75 12.60
C SER A 363 2.72 6.91 11.67
N LYS A 364 2.39 8.14 12.05
CA LYS A 364 2.67 9.36 11.27
C LYS A 364 3.29 10.44 12.15
N GLU A 365 4.45 10.93 11.74
CA GLU A 365 5.11 12.12 12.29
C GLU A 365 6.26 12.47 11.34
N GLN A 366 6.67 13.72 11.31
CA GLN A 366 7.82 14.15 10.50
C GLN A 366 8.82 14.91 11.33
N ASP A 367 9.99 15.15 10.74
CA ASP A 367 11.00 16.05 11.29
C ASP A 367 11.54 15.64 12.67
N ILE A 368 11.43 14.35 13.03
CA ILE A 368 11.95 13.78 14.27
C ILE A 368 13.47 13.77 14.21
N ALA A 369 14.12 14.65 14.98
CA ALA A 369 15.58 14.71 15.05
C ALA A 369 16.14 13.43 15.70
N LEU A 370 17.19 12.90 15.07
CA LEU A 370 17.96 11.74 15.49
C LEU A 370 19.45 12.05 15.38
N ARG A 371 20.23 11.48 16.29
CA ARG A 371 21.70 11.51 16.28
C ARG A 371 22.28 10.10 16.29
N ALA A 372 23.58 10.00 16.11
CA ALA A 372 24.29 8.73 16.27
C ALA A 372 23.94 8.03 17.60
N GLY A 373 23.61 6.74 17.54
CA GLY A 373 23.14 5.90 18.64
C GLY A 373 21.61 5.84 18.81
N ASP A 374 20.87 6.78 18.23
CA ASP A 374 19.40 6.73 18.25
C ASP A 374 18.87 5.64 17.31
N ARG A 375 17.68 5.10 17.63
CA ARG A 375 17.10 3.96 16.93
C ARG A 375 15.65 4.19 16.54
N VAL A 376 15.25 3.58 15.43
CA VAL A 376 13.86 3.53 14.95
C VAL A 376 13.46 2.07 14.86
N ARG A 377 12.41 1.68 15.58
CA ARG A 377 11.78 0.36 15.49
C ARG A 377 10.43 0.49 14.83
N VAL A 378 10.17 -0.39 13.85
CA VAL A 378 8.90 -0.48 13.15
C VAL A 378 8.40 -1.92 13.16
N GLY A 379 7.12 -2.10 13.46
CA GLY A 379 6.39 -3.35 13.25
C GLY A 379 5.29 -3.11 12.24
N THR A 380 5.43 -3.64 11.02
CA THR A 380 4.45 -3.46 9.96
C THR A 380 3.19 -4.29 10.22
N PRO A 381 2.02 -3.93 9.64
CA PRO A 381 0.79 -4.68 9.85
C PRO A 381 0.89 -6.13 9.33
N GLY A 382 0.13 -7.03 9.94
CA GLY A 382 -0.19 -8.30 9.31
C GLY A 382 -1.21 -8.15 8.18
N GLY A 383 -1.89 -9.23 7.83
CA GLY A 383 -3.14 -9.19 7.07
C GLY A 383 -4.31 -9.66 7.91
N GLY A 384 -5.54 -9.37 7.48
CA GLY A 384 -6.76 -9.89 8.12
C GLY A 384 -6.89 -11.41 7.96
N GLY A 385 -7.47 -12.06 8.95
CA GLY A 385 -7.83 -13.48 8.88
C GLY A 385 -9.10 -13.70 8.05
N TYR A 386 -9.29 -14.91 7.55
CA TYR A 386 -10.41 -15.29 6.70
C TYR A 386 -11.14 -16.51 7.26
N GLY A 387 -12.45 -16.38 7.48
CA GLY A 387 -13.29 -17.43 8.07
C GLY A 387 -13.09 -17.58 9.59
N ASP A 388 -13.96 -18.35 10.24
CA ASP A 388 -13.87 -18.65 11.68
C ASP A 388 -12.52 -19.30 12.05
N PRO A 389 -11.72 -18.70 12.96
CA PRO A 389 -10.49 -19.29 13.46
C PRO A 389 -10.64 -20.72 14.02
N LEU A 390 -11.79 -21.05 14.61
CA LEU A 390 -12.05 -22.39 15.16
C LEU A 390 -12.26 -23.45 14.07
N ALA A 391 -12.46 -23.03 12.82
CA ALA A 391 -12.56 -23.92 11.66
C ALA A 391 -11.19 -24.15 10.98
N ARG A 392 -10.10 -23.58 11.52
CA ARG A 392 -8.74 -23.84 11.01
C ARG A 392 -8.35 -25.29 11.27
N ASP A 393 -7.72 -25.91 10.27
CA ASP A 393 -7.19 -27.26 10.40
C ASP A 393 -6.15 -27.33 11.54
N PRO A 394 -6.36 -28.17 12.57
CA PRO A 394 -5.41 -28.30 13.68
C PRO A 394 -3.98 -28.66 13.26
N GLU A 395 -3.80 -29.37 12.15
CA GLU A 395 -2.47 -29.71 11.62
C GLU A 395 -1.73 -28.46 11.11
N LEU A 396 -2.46 -27.50 10.52
CA LEU A 396 -1.87 -26.20 10.15
C LEU A 396 -1.49 -25.38 11.38
N VAL A 397 -2.28 -25.47 12.46
CA VAL A 397 -1.94 -24.81 13.73
C VAL A 397 -0.69 -25.44 14.36
N LEU A 398 -0.60 -26.78 14.40
CA LEU A 398 0.59 -27.49 14.85
C LEU A 398 1.82 -27.09 14.03
N ARG A 399 1.70 -27.01 12.70
CA ARG A 399 2.77 -26.51 11.83
C ARG A 399 3.19 -25.10 12.20
N ASP A 400 2.25 -24.17 12.37
CA ASP A 400 2.58 -22.79 12.71
C ASP A 400 3.28 -22.69 14.09
N VAL A 401 2.88 -23.50 15.08
CA VAL A 401 3.57 -23.58 16.39
C VAL A 401 4.98 -24.15 16.26
N ARG A 402 5.17 -25.22 15.46
CA ARG A 402 6.50 -25.80 15.20
C ARG A 402 7.45 -24.84 14.48
N LEU A 403 6.90 -23.97 13.63
CA LEU A 403 7.66 -22.90 12.98
C LEU A 403 7.94 -21.70 13.91
N GLY A 404 7.44 -21.73 15.15
CA GLY A 404 7.64 -20.65 16.12
C GLY A 404 6.75 -19.43 15.88
N TYR A 405 5.73 -19.54 15.03
CA TYR A 405 4.84 -18.41 14.73
C TYR A 405 3.86 -18.09 15.86
N TYR A 406 3.50 -19.12 16.63
CA TYR A 406 2.62 -19.01 17.79
C TYR A 406 3.15 -19.89 18.93
N THR A 407 2.91 -19.46 20.17
CA THR A 407 3.07 -20.34 21.33
C THR A 407 1.89 -21.32 21.43
N THR A 408 2.03 -22.34 22.28
CA THR A 408 0.93 -23.28 22.59
C THR A 408 -0.28 -22.58 23.20
N GLU A 409 -0.07 -21.54 23.99
CA GLU A 409 -1.11 -20.73 24.62
C GLU A 409 -1.84 -19.88 23.57
N GLN A 410 -1.08 -19.25 22.66
CA GLN A 410 -1.65 -18.49 21.55
C GLN A 410 -2.46 -19.39 20.60
N ALA A 411 -1.97 -20.61 20.32
CA ALA A 411 -2.70 -21.57 19.51
C ALA A 411 -4.07 -21.93 20.11
N LYS A 412 -4.12 -22.13 21.44
CA LYS A 412 -5.34 -22.39 22.17
C LYS A 412 -6.28 -21.19 22.17
N GLU A 413 -5.78 -19.99 22.42
CA GLU A 413 -6.58 -18.76 22.49
C GLU A 413 -7.14 -18.37 21.12
N MET A 414 -6.32 -18.42 20.07
CA MET A 414 -6.67 -17.90 18.76
C MET A 414 -7.43 -18.90 17.90
N PHE A 415 -7.13 -20.20 18.02
CA PHE A 415 -7.66 -21.24 17.14
C PHE A 415 -8.39 -22.37 17.89
N GLY A 416 -8.43 -22.35 19.23
CA GLY A 416 -9.07 -23.40 20.02
C GLY A 416 -8.31 -24.73 20.03
N VAL A 417 -7.07 -24.77 19.54
CA VAL A 417 -6.27 -26.00 19.42
C VAL A 417 -5.40 -26.18 20.65
N VAL A 418 -5.56 -27.31 21.33
CA VAL A 418 -4.71 -27.71 22.46
C VAL A 418 -3.68 -28.72 21.97
N LEU A 419 -2.40 -28.37 22.08
CA LEU A 419 -1.28 -29.22 21.71
C LEU A 419 -0.66 -29.84 22.96
N ASP A 420 -0.31 -31.12 22.92
CA ASP A 420 0.46 -31.75 23.99
C ASP A 420 1.96 -31.39 23.88
N ASP A 421 2.70 -31.50 24.98
CA ASP A 421 4.15 -31.21 24.96
C ASP A 421 4.97 -32.23 24.15
N GLN A 422 4.42 -33.41 23.82
CA GLN A 422 5.09 -34.40 22.96
C GLN A 422 5.03 -34.01 21.48
N SER A 423 4.06 -33.19 21.10
CA SER A 423 3.85 -32.67 19.73
C SER A 423 4.96 -31.71 19.28
N LYS A 424 5.78 -31.21 20.22
CA LYS A 424 6.98 -30.39 19.97
C LYS A 424 8.14 -31.20 19.38
N PHE A 425 8.15 -32.53 19.54
CA PHE A 425 9.24 -33.42 19.13
C PHE A 425 8.82 -34.39 18.02
N LEU A 426 8.60 -33.89 16.82
CA LEU A 426 8.75 -34.69 15.59
C LEU A 426 9.61 -33.91 14.61
N GLY A 427 10.86 -33.67 15.00
CA GLY A 427 11.94 -33.33 14.08
C GLY A 427 12.63 -34.63 13.66
N GLY A 428 12.52 -34.95 12.37
CA GLY A 428 13.41 -35.88 11.67
C GLY A 428 14.57 -35.13 11.04
#